data_AF-A0A836W3H5-F1
#
_entry.id   AF-A0A836W3H5-F1
#
_cell.length_a   1.000
_cell.length_b   1.000
_cell.length_c   1.000
_cell.angle_alpha   90.00
_cell.angle_beta   90.00
_cell.angle_gamma   90.00
#
_symmetry.space_group_name_H-M   'P 1'
#
loop_
_entity.id
_entity.type
_entity.pdbx_description
1 polymer ?
#
loop_
_entity_poly.entity_id
_entity_poly.type
_entity_poly.pdbx_seq_one_letter_code
_entity_poly.pdbx_strand_id
1 'polypeptide(L)'
;MLKKSELEEFRQRLLDLRARLRGDMQQLTESALNRGDTGSDSKSPTHIAELGTDNYEQDFALRFVENERETLEEIDAALKRIDEGTYGLCEMCLEAGKPKSKA
;
A
#
# COMPACT_ATOMS: atom_id res chain seq x y z
N MET A 1 6.42 -27.28 -1.11
CA MET A 1 5.91 -26.42 -0.01
C MET A 1 7.08 -25.69 0.60
N LEU A 2 6.89 -24.45 1.05
CA LEU A 2 7.93 -23.69 1.73
C LEU A 2 8.21 -24.30 3.11
N LYS A 3 9.45 -24.20 3.58
CA LYS A 3 9.81 -24.59 4.95
C LYS A 3 9.24 -23.56 5.93
N LYS A 4 8.96 -24.00 7.16
CA LYS A 4 8.48 -23.10 8.23
C LYS A 4 9.40 -21.89 8.42
N SER A 5 10.72 -22.10 8.38
CA SER A 5 11.71 -21.01 8.50
C SER A 5 11.61 -19.98 7.38
N GLU A 6 11.32 -20.40 6.15
CA GLU A 6 11.14 -19.50 5.01
C GLU A 6 9.83 -18.71 5.15
N LEU A 7 8.75 -19.36 5.62
CA LEU A 7 7.47 -18.70 5.88
C LEU A 7 7.58 -17.62 6.95
N GLU A 8 8.30 -17.88 8.05
CA GLU A 8 8.53 -16.87 9.09
C GLU A 8 9.33 -15.68 8.56
N GLU A 9 10.33 -15.91 7.71
CA GLU A 9 11.08 -14.83 7.07
C GLU A 9 10.17 -13.96 6.18
N PHE A 10 9.33 -14.58 5.35
CA PHE A 10 8.37 -13.85 4.52
C PHE A 10 7.33 -13.11 5.37
N ARG A 11 6.86 -13.73 6.45
CA ARG A 11 5.91 -13.13 7.38
C ARG A 11 6.48 -11.86 8.00
N GLN A 12 7.73 -11.91 8.47
CA GLN A 12 8.39 -10.73 9.02
C GLN A 12 8.54 -9.62 7.98
N ARG A 13 9.01 -9.95 6.77
CA ARG A 13 9.14 -8.99 5.67
C ARG A 13 7.80 -8.32 5.31
N LEU A 14 6.72 -9.09 5.26
CA LEU A 14 5.37 -8.57 4.98
C LEU A 14 4.88 -7.65 6.09
N LEU A 15 5.13 -7.99 7.36
CA LEU A 15 4.77 -7.15 8.51
C LEU A 15 5.55 -5.82 8.50
N ASP A 16 6.84 -5.87 8.19
CA ASP A 16 7.69 -4.68 8.10
C ASP A 16 7.21 -3.77 6.96
N LEU A 17 6.87 -4.34 5.80
CA LEU A 17 6.33 -3.60 4.66
C LEU A 17 4.97 -2.97 5.00
N ARG A 18 4.09 -3.70 5.68
CA ARG A 18 2.79 -3.19 6.13
C ARG A 18 2.94 -2.02 7.09
N ALA A 19 3.87 -2.10 8.03
CA ALA A 19 4.14 -1.04 8.99
C ALA A 19 4.66 0.21 8.28
N ARG A 20 5.57 0.05 7.32
CA ARG A 20 6.11 1.14 6.52
C ARG A 20 5.02 1.86 5.72
N LEU A 21 4.23 1.13 4.92
CA LEU A 21 3.16 1.72 4.09
C LEU A 21 2.14 2.49 4.93
N ARG A 22 1.75 1.95 6.10
CA ARG A 22 0.85 2.67 7.01
C ARG A 22 1.46 3.97 7.53
N GLY A 23 2.76 3.98 7.81
CA GLY A 23 3.49 5.18 8.21
C GLY A 23 3.57 6.23 7.09
N ASP A 24 3.84 5.79 5.86
CA ASP A 24 3.92 6.66 4.68
C ASP A 24 2.55 7.31 4.38
N MET A 25 1.47 6.52 4.41
CA MET A 25 0.08 7.03 4.28
C MET A 25 -0.29 8.02 5.39
N GLN A 26 0.11 7.75 6.64
CA GLN A 26 -0.17 8.63 7.77
C GLN A 26 0.52 9.99 7.61
N GLN A 27 1.80 9.99 7.22
CA GLN A 27 2.56 11.23 6.96
C GLN A 27 1.95 12.04 5.81
N LEU A 28 1.51 11.39 4.74
CA LEU A 28 0.88 12.06 3.61
C LEU A 28 -0.47 12.68 4.02
N THR A 29 -1.26 11.96 4.81
CA THR A 29 -2.54 12.46 5.34
C THR A 29 -2.31 13.66 6.26
N GLU A 30 -1.35 13.59 7.16
CA GLU A 30 -0.98 14.69 8.06
C GLU A 30 -0.48 15.92 7.28
N SER A 31 0.34 15.72 6.25
CA SER A 31 0.81 16.79 5.38
C SER A 31 -0.33 17.47 4.62
N ALA A 32 -1.32 16.70 4.16
CA ALA A 32 -2.52 17.23 3.50
C ALA A 32 -3.42 18.01 4.47
N LEU A 33 -3.60 17.53 5.71
CA LEU A 33 -4.40 18.21 6.74
C LEU A 33 -3.73 19.50 7.23
N ASN A 34 -2.41 19.49 7.43
CA ASN A 34 -1.65 20.67 7.86
C ASN A 34 -1.62 21.79 6.79
N ARG A 35 -1.72 21.45 5.50
CA ARG A 35 -1.97 22.45 4.44
C ARG A 35 -3.32 23.16 4.61
N GLY A 36 -4.31 22.52 5.24
CA GLY A 36 -5.64 23.09 5.49
C GLY A 36 -5.76 23.93 6.76
N ASP A 37 -4.92 23.69 7.79
CA ASP A 37 -5.03 24.32 9.12
C ASP A 37 -4.10 25.54 9.32
N THR A 38 -3.20 25.81 8.37
CA THR A 38 -2.53 27.13 8.29
C THR A 38 -3.52 28.16 7.76
N GLY A 39 -4.37 28.65 8.67
CA GLY A 39 -5.51 29.50 8.37
C GLY A 39 -5.18 30.71 7.48
N SER A 40 -6.16 31.04 6.65
CA SER A 40 -6.53 32.42 6.34
C SER A 40 -5.38 33.36 5.97
N ASP A 41 -4.61 33.03 4.95
CA ASP A 41 -4.10 34.06 4.03
C ASP A 41 -3.84 33.48 2.64
N SER A 42 -4.82 33.66 1.77
CA SER A 42 -4.59 34.32 0.48
C SER A 42 -3.39 33.85 -0.35
N LYS A 43 -3.19 32.55 -0.53
CA LYS A 43 -2.54 32.05 -1.75
C LYS A 43 -3.62 31.69 -2.77
N SER A 44 -4.38 32.70 -3.22
CA SER A 44 -4.90 32.59 -4.58
C SER A 44 -3.67 32.36 -5.47
N PRO A 45 -3.62 31.30 -6.30
CA PRO A 45 -2.49 31.07 -7.18
C PRO A 45 -2.27 32.35 -7.99
N THR A 46 -1.21 33.07 -7.65
CA THR A 46 -0.91 34.37 -8.24
C THR A 46 -0.47 34.20 -9.69
N HIS A 47 -0.06 32.97 -10.04
CA HIS A 47 0.30 32.55 -11.38
C HIS A 47 -0.39 31.24 -11.79
N ILE A 48 -0.81 31.15 -13.06
CA ILE A 48 -1.41 29.95 -13.67
C ILE A 48 -0.49 28.71 -13.52
N ALA A 49 0.84 28.92 -13.44
CA ALA A 49 1.80 27.85 -13.20
C ALA A 49 1.67 27.22 -11.79
N GLU A 50 1.36 28.00 -10.76
CA GLU A 50 1.18 27.51 -9.38
C GLU A 50 -0.07 26.62 -9.28
N LEU A 51 -1.17 27.03 -9.93
CA LEU A 51 -2.39 26.22 -9.99
C LEU A 51 -2.17 24.87 -10.69
N GLY A 52 -1.32 24.83 -11.73
CA GLY A 52 -0.96 23.58 -12.41
C GLY A 52 -0.14 22.65 -11.52
N THR A 53 0.82 23.20 -10.78
CA THR A 53 1.66 22.44 -9.84
C THR A 53 0.85 21.90 -8.66
N ASP A 54 -0.01 22.71 -8.05
CA ASP A 54 -0.84 22.28 -6.91
C ASP A 54 -1.79 21.13 -7.29
N ASN A 55 -2.42 21.22 -8.46
CA ASN A 55 -3.28 20.16 -8.99
C ASN A 55 -2.50 18.87 -9.27
N TYR A 56 -1.29 18.98 -9.82
CA TYR A 56 -0.42 17.82 -10.06
C TYR A 56 0.01 17.15 -8.75
N GLU A 57 0.41 17.93 -7.75
CA GLU A 57 0.78 17.40 -6.43
C GLU A 57 -0.39 16.67 -5.76
N GLN A 58 -1.61 17.21 -5.88
CA GLN A 58 -2.81 16.60 -5.33
C GLN A 58 -3.17 15.29 -6.07
N ASP A 59 -3.15 15.28 -7.41
CA ASP A 59 -3.40 14.06 -8.20
C ASP A 59 -2.36 12.98 -7.90
N PHE A 60 -1.09 13.37 -7.82
CA PHE A 60 -0.01 12.46 -7.45
C PHE A 60 -0.21 11.85 -6.07
N ALA A 61 -0.53 12.68 -5.06
CA ALA A 61 -0.80 12.21 -3.71
C ALA A 61 -2.00 11.24 -3.66
N LEU A 62 -3.09 11.55 -4.37
CA LEU A 62 -4.27 10.68 -4.44
C LEU A 62 -3.92 9.32 -5.06
N ARG A 63 -3.25 9.31 -6.22
CA ARG A 63 -2.85 8.08 -6.89
C ARG A 63 -1.86 7.27 -6.08
N PHE A 64 -0.97 7.94 -5.34
CA PHE A 64 -0.06 7.28 -4.42
C PHE A 64 -0.82 6.56 -3.29
N VAL A 65 -1.76 7.25 -2.63
CA VAL A 65 -2.62 6.65 -1.58
C VAL A 65 -3.42 5.47 -2.11
N GLU A 66 -4.00 5.56 -3.31
CA GLU A 66 -4.74 4.47 -3.94
C GLU A 66 -3.86 3.22 -4.14
N ASN A 67 -2.67 3.39 -4.72
CA ASN A 67 -1.72 2.30 -4.92
C ASN A 67 -1.24 1.68 -3.60
N GLU A 68 -0.96 2.50 -2.58
CA GLU A 68 -0.53 2.00 -1.27
C GLU A 68 -1.63 1.19 -0.58
N ARG A 69 -2.90 1.58 -0.76
CA ARG A 69 -4.05 0.81 -0.23
C ARG A 69 -4.17 -0.55 -0.90
N GLU A 70 -4.09 -0.61 -2.22
CA GLU A 70 -4.10 -1.88 -2.97
C GLU A 70 -2.94 -2.78 -2.51
N THR A 71 -1.74 -2.21 -2.37
CA THR A 71 -0.57 -2.94 -1.88
C THR A 71 -0.78 -3.46 -0.45
N LEU A 72 -1.39 -2.67 0.44
CA LEU A 72 -1.74 -3.11 1.79
C LEU A 72 -2.74 -4.28 1.80
N GLU A 73 -3.73 -4.25 0.93
CA GLU A 73 -4.71 -5.33 0.78
C GLU A 73 -4.02 -6.61 0.29
N GLU A 74 -3.09 -6.52 -0.67
CA GLU A 74 -2.28 -7.66 -1.12
C GLU A 74 -1.41 -8.24 -0.01
N ILE A 75 -0.80 -7.39 0.82
CA ILE A 75 0.01 -7.81 1.96
C ILE A 75 -0.83 -8.54 3.01
N ASP A 76 -2.01 -8.00 3.35
CA ASP A 76 -2.90 -8.65 4.31
C ASP A 76 -3.44 -9.99 3.76
N ALA A 77 -3.71 -10.09 2.45
CA ALA A 77 -4.04 -11.34 1.78
C ALA A 77 -2.87 -12.35 1.78
N ALA A 78 -1.63 -11.88 1.58
CA ALA A 78 -0.43 -12.71 1.68
C ALA A 78 -0.23 -13.26 3.10
N LEU A 79 -0.38 -12.41 4.13
CA LEU A 79 -0.30 -12.83 5.53
C LEU A 79 -1.36 -13.88 5.87
N LYS A 80 -2.60 -13.69 5.40
CA LYS A 80 -3.68 -14.68 5.56
C LYS A 80 -3.32 -16.02 4.92
N ARG A 81 -2.76 -16.02 3.70
CA ARG A 81 -2.29 -17.24 3.03
C ARG A 81 -1.15 -17.92 3.78
N ILE A 82 -0.30 -17.18 4.50
CA ILE A 82 0.72 -17.77 5.38
C ILE A 82 0.04 -18.50 6.54
N ASP A 83 -0.96 -17.89 7.17
CA ASP A 83 -1.70 -18.48 8.30
C ASP A 83 -2.51 -19.71 7.88
N GLU A 84 -3.06 -19.72 6.67
CA GLU A 84 -3.76 -20.86 6.07
C GLU A 84 -2.82 -21.94 5.51
N GLY A 85 -1.51 -21.67 5.46
CA GLY A 85 -0.51 -22.58 4.89
C GLY A 85 -0.59 -22.74 3.37
N THR A 86 -1.23 -21.80 2.68
CA THR A 86 -1.41 -21.77 1.22
C THR A 86 -0.45 -20.81 0.51
N TYR A 87 0.35 -20.05 1.25
CA TYR A 87 1.33 -19.12 0.69
C TYR A 87 2.35 -19.80 -0.23
N GLY A 88 2.56 -19.21 -1.41
CA GLY A 88 3.44 -19.74 -2.45
C GLY A 88 2.82 -20.86 -3.30
N LEU A 89 1.51 -21.10 -3.19
CA LEU A 89 0.75 -21.99 -4.07
C LEU A 89 -0.05 -21.19 -5.09
N CYS A 90 -0.24 -21.76 -6.28
CA CYS A 90 -1.08 -21.17 -7.32
C CYS A 90 -2.55 -21.19 -6.91
N GLU A 91 -3.14 -20.02 -6.69
CA GLU A 91 -4.55 -19.86 -6.26
C GLU A 91 -5.53 -20.44 -7.28
N MET A 92 -5.37 -20.08 -8.57
CA MET A 92 -6.17 -20.64 -9.66
C MET A 92 -6.09 -22.17 -9.74
N CYS A 93 -4.94 -22.74 -9.35
CA CYS A 93 -4.73 -24.18 -9.36
C CYS A 93 -5.46 -24.85 -8.19
N LEU A 94 -5.45 -24.21 -7.01
CA LEU A 94 -6.21 -24.66 -5.85
C LEU A 94 -7.73 -24.61 -6.12
N GLU A 95 -8.23 -23.54 -6.72
CA GLU A 95 -9.64 -23.39 -7.10
C GLU A 95 -10.06 -24.42 -8.16
N ALA A 96 -9.19 -24.69 -9.14
CA ALA A 96 -9.43 -25.69 -10.18
C ALA A 96 -9.20 -27.15 -9.73
N GLY A 97 -8.89 -27.40 -8.45
CA GLY A 97 -8.62 -28.75 -7.92
C GLY A 97 -7.36 -29.42 -8.48
N LYS A 98 -6.44 -28.63 -9.05
CA LYS A 98 -5.16 -29.12 -9.60
C LYS A 98 -4.17 -29.45 -8.48
N PRO A 99 -3.18 -30.33 -8.72
CA PRO A 99 -2.16 -30.63 -7.73
C PRO A 99 -1.42 -29.37 -7.28
N LYS A 100 -0.96 -29.35 -6.02
CA LYS A 100 -0.26 -28.21 -5.39
C LYS A 100 1.09 -27.95 -6.08
N SER A 101 1.07 -27.21 -7.18
CA SER A 101 2.25 -26.66 -7.83
C SER A 101 2.62 -25.33 -7.17
N LYS A 102 3.93 -25.03 -7.12
CA LYS A 102 4.39 -23.69 -6.75
C LYS A 102 3.84 -22.68 -7.77
N ALA A 103 3.40 -21.52 -7.28
CA ALA A 103 3.13 -20.36 -8.12
C ALA A 103 4.44 -19.81 -8.70
#